data_AF-A0A382MHR1-F1
#
_entry.id   AF-A0A382MHR1-F1
#
_cell.length_a   1.000
_cell.length_b   1.000
_cell.length_c   1.000
_cell.angle_alpha   90.00
_cell.angle_beta   90.00
_cell.angle_gamma   90.00
#
_symmetry.space_group_name_H-M   'P 1'
#
loop_
_entity.id
_entity.type
_entity.pdbx_description
1 polymer ?
#
loop_
_entity_poly.entity_id
_entity_poly.type
_entity_poly.pdbx_seq_one_letter_code
_entity_poly.pdbx_strand_id
1 'polypeptide(L)'
;MSEESQLNGALQSRGEVRSQLTQALAGRILLVDGAMGTMIQRRGLSEADFRGNRFREHDRDLKGDNDLLVLTRPDVIENIHHEYLEAGSDIIETNTFNGTSVSQADYGLEAIVYELNVEAARLAKRASTVWTGRTPDRPRFVAGAIGPTN
;
A
#
# COMPACT_ATOMS: atom_id res chain seq x y z
N MET A 1 -5.67 26.48 -1.24
CA MET A 1 -4.43 25.71 -1.46
C MET A 1 -4.87 24.33 -1.92
N SER A 2 -4.41 23.85 -3.08
CA SER A 2 -4.81 22.55 -3.63
C SER A 2 -4.23 21.39 -2.80
N GLU A 3 -4.88 20.22 -2.80
CA GLU A 3 -4.38 19.00 -2.13
C GLU A 3 -2.96 18.61 -2.60
N GLU A 4 -2.61 18.91 -3.85
CA GLU A 4 -1.24 18.76 -4.39
C GLU A 4 -0.19 19.60 -3.65
N SER A 5 -0.57 20.78 -3.15
CA SER A 5 0.35 21.67 -2.44
C SER A 5 0.72 21.17 -1.04
N GLN A 6 -0.07 20.25 -0.46
CA GLN A 6 0.24 19.60 0.82
C GLN A 6 1.05 18.31 0.63
N LEU A 7 0.99 17.68 -0.55
CA LEU A 7 1.77 16.50 -0.88
C LEU A 7 3.25 16.81 -1.18
N ASN A 8 3.58 18.06 -1.51
CA ASN A 8 4.92 18.53 -1.87
C ASN A 8 5.82 18.90 -0.66
N GLY A 9 5.47 18.46 0.56
CA GLY A 9 6.43 18.44 1.66
C GLY A 9 7.64 17.61 1.24
N ALA A 10 8.80 18.26 1.08
CA ALA A 10 10.02 17.77 0.42
C ALA A 10 10.13 16.24 0.41
N LEU A 11 10.00 15.63 -0.78
CA LEU A 11 10.28 14.21 -0.99
C LEU A 11 11.67 13.90 -0.40
N GLN A 12 11.70 13.17 0.69
CA GLN A 12 12.95 12.80 1.35
C GLN A 12 13.82 12.03 0.37
N SER A 13 15.11 12.38 0.32
CA SER A 13 16.04 11.65 -0.53
C SER A 13 16.17 10.18 -0.06
N ARG A 14 16.49 9.26 -0.98
CA ARG A 14 16.76 7.85 -0.61
C ARG A 14 17.82 7.72 0.49
N GLY A 15 18.82 8.61 0.48
CA GLY A 15 19.87 8.65 1.50
C GLY A 15 19.35 9.07 2.87
N GLU A 16 18.45 10.06 2.91
CA GLU A 16 17.83 10.55 4.14
C GLU A 16 16.94 9.49 4.79
N VAL A 17 16.07 8.84 4.02
CA VAL A 17 15.19 7.76 4.51
C VAL A 17 16.01 6.62 5.11
N ARG A 18 17.09 6.21 4.43
CA ARG A 18 17.98 5.14 4.94
C ARG A 18 18.66 5.54 6.24
N SER A 19 19.10 6.79 6.35
CA SER A 19 19.73 7.31 7.57
C SER A 19 18.75 7.30 8.74
N GLN A 20 17.53 7.81 8.53
CA GLN A 20 16.47 7.83 9.55
C GLN A 20 16.08 6.41 9.99
N LEU A 21 15.93 5.48 9.04
CA LEU A 21 15.64 4.08 9.36
C LEU A 21 16.75 3.44 10.20
N THR A 22 18.01 3.62 9.80
CA THR A 22 19.18 3.09 10.53
C THR A 22 19.24 3.65 11.95
N GLN A 23 19.01 4.96 12.10
CA GLN A 23 18.99 5.61 13.40
C GLN A 23 17.85 5.09 14.29
N ALA A 24 16.65 4.92 13.73
CA ALA A 24 15.51 4.38 14.46
C ALA A 24 15.75 2.94 14.92
N LEU A 25 16.31 2.08 14.05
CA LEU A 25 16.69 0.70 14.37
C LEU A 25 17.76 0.61 15.46
N ALA A 26 18.68 1.58 15.52
CA ALA A 26 19.70 1.63 16.58
C ALA A 26 19.12 2.04 17.95
N GLY A 27 18.01 2.79 17.95
CA GLY A 27 17.41 3.33 19.17
C GLY A 27 16.27 2.48 19.76
N ARG A 28 15.59 1.66 18.95
CA ARG A 28 14.43 0.86 19.39
C ARG A 28 14.08 -0.25 18.39
N ILE A 29 13.26 -1.20 18.86
CA ILE A 29 12.59 -2.18 17.98
C ILE A 29 11.56 -1.43 17.11
N LEU A 30 11.55 -1.75 15.81
CA LEU A 30 10.53 -1.29 14.88
C LEU A 30 9.51 -2.39 14.62
N LEU A 31 8.24 -2.02 14.56
CA LEU A 31 7.15 -2.94 14.25
C LEU A 31 6.79 -2.84 12.76
N VAL A 32 6.82 -3.98 12.07
CA VAL A 32 6.22 -4.15 10.74
C VAL A 32 4.73 -4.42 10.92
N ASP A 33 3.92 -4.01 9.96
CA ASP A 33 2.49 -4.30 9.94
C ASP A 33 2.17 -5.79 9.78
N GLY A 34 0.87 -6.08 9.83
CA GLY A 34 0.34 -7.43 9.74
C GLY A 34 -0.19 -7.76 8.34
N ALA A 35 -0.90 -8.89 8.26
CA ALA A 35 -1.40 -9.41 7.00
C ALA A 35 -2.51 -8.54 6.36
N MET A 36 -2.15 -7.82 5.29
CA MET A 36 -3.08 -7.08 4.41
C MET A 36 -4.25 -7.96 3.92
N GLY A 37 -3.96 -9.16 3.41
CA GLY A 37 -5.00 -10.07 2.88
C GLY A 37 -6.04 -10.48 3.92
N THR A 38 -5.64 -10.72 5.18
CA THR A 38 -6.58 -11.04 6.27
C THR A 38 -7.49 -9.85 6.58
N MET A 39 -6.96 -8.63 6.54
CA MET A 39 -7.74 -7.42 6.77
C MET A 39 -8.72 -7.14 5.63
N ILE A 40 -8.33 -7.41 4.38
CA ILE A 40 -9.24 -7.33 3.22
C ILE A 40 -10.37 -8.34 3.33
N GLN A 41 -10.07 -9.60 3.69
CA GLN A 41 -11.08 -10.66 3.83
C GLN A 41 -12.18 -10.27 4.84
N ARG A 42 -11.83 -9.59 5.93
CA ARG A 42 -12.79 -9.11 6.95
C ARG A 42 -13.78 -8.07 6.42
N ARG A 43 -13.48 -7.41 5.29
CA ARG A 43 -14.38 -6.42 4.68
C ARG A 43 -15.50 -7.05 3.86
N GLY A 44 -15.44 -8.35 3.58
CA GLY A 44 -16.51 -9.05 2.85
C GLY A 44 -16.72 -8.53 1.42
N LEU A 45 -15.67 -8.07 0.76
CA LEU A 45 -15.75 -7.47 -0.57
C LEU A 45 -16.30 -8.46 -1.62
N SER A 46 -17.13 -7.93 -2.49
CA SER A 46 -17.79 -8.64 -3.59
C SER A 46 -16.99 -8.51 -4.89
N GLU A 47 -17.30 -9.33 -5.88
CA GLU A 47 -16.74 -9.21 -7.23
C GLU A 47 -16.90 -7.79 -7.82
N ALA A 48 -18.03 -7.14 -7.54
CA ALA A 48 -18.28 -5.77 -7.99
C ALA A 48 -17.30 -4.76 -7.37
N ASP A 49 -16.86 -4.98 -6.12
CA ASP A 49 -15.85 -4.14 -5.47
C ASP A 49 -14.48 -4.30 -6.13
N PHE A 50 -14.08 -5.54 -6.45
CA PHE A 50 -12.81 -5.81 -7.13
C PHE A 50 -12.81 -5.22 -8.55
N ARG A 51 -13.93 -5.30 -9.27
CA ARG A 51 -14.05 -4.73 -10.63
C ARG A 51 -14.09 -3.20 -10.63
N GLY A 52 -14.69 -2.60 -9.60
CA GLY A 52 -15.00 -1.18 -9.58
C GLY A 52 -15.72 -0.74 -10.85
N ASN A 53 -15.50 0.51 -11.28
CA ASN A 53 -16.05 1.00 -12.55
C ASN A 53 -15.22 0.60 -13.77
N ARG A 54 -13.89 0.49 -13.60
CA ARG A 54 -12.93 0.31 -14.70
C ARG A 54 -12.98 -1.08 -15.31
N PHE A 55 -13.27 -2.12 -14.53
CA PHE A 55 -13.20 -3.52 -14.96
C PHE A 55 -14.58 -4.22 -14.93
N ARG A 56 -15.67 -3.43 -15.03
CA ARG A 56 -17.05 -3.95 -15.01
C ARG A 56 -17.30 -5.03 -16.06
N GLU A 57 -16.71 -4.88 -17.24
CA GLU A 57 -16.89 -5.78 -18.39
C GLU A 57 -15.68 -6.70 -18.62
N HIS A 58 -14.77 -6.79 -17.64
CA HIS A 58 -13.61 -7.68 -17.74
C HIS A 58 -14.04 -9.15 -17.87
N ASP A 59 -13.35 -9.92 -18.68
CA ASP A 59 -13.77 -11.27 -19.09
C ASP A 59 -13.44 -12.37 -18.07
N ARG A 60 -12.68 -12.04 -17.01
CA ARG A 60 -12.32 -12.95 -15.91
C ARG A 60 -12.84 -12.45 -14.58
N ASP A 61 -13.00 -13.37 -13.63
CA ASP A 61 -13.26 -13.02 -12.23
C ASP A 61 -12.04 -12.32 -11.62
N LEU A 62 -12.27 -11.22 -10.90
CA LEU A 62 -11.21 -10.41 -10.29
C LEU A 62 -11.19 -10.51 -8.76
N LYS A 63 -12.23 -11.07 -8.14
CA LYS A 63 -12.24 -11.33 -6.70
C LYS A 63 -11.12 -12.30 -6.33
N GLY A 64 -10.27 -11.85 -5.41
CA GLY A 64 -9.06 -12.56 -4.99
C GLY A 64 -7.80 -11.81 -5.35
N ASP A 65 -7.85 -10.94 -6.37
CA ASP A 65 -6.76 -10.04 -6.71
C ASP A 65 -6.72 -8.84 -5.76
N ASN A 66 -6.18 -9.05 -4.57
CA ASN A 66 -6.11 -8.02 -3.54
C ASN A 66 -5.32 -6.78 -4.00
N ASP A 67 -4.30 -6.98 -4.83
CA ASP A 67 -3.46 -5.92 -5.38
C ASP A 67 -4.29 -4.93 -6.23
N LEU A 68 -5.30 -5.41 -6.97
CA LEU A 68 -6.21 -4.58 -7.76
C LEU A 68 -6.98 -3.54 -6.95
N LEU A 69 -7.25 -3.83 -5.67
CA LEU A 69 -8.03 -2.94 -4.80
C LEU A 69 -7.36 -1.58 -4.59
N VAL A 70 -6.06 -1.43 -4.88
CA VAL A 70 -5.41 -0.11 -4.89
C VAL A 70 -6.01 0.84 -5.93
N LEU A 71 -6.63 0.30 -6.99
CA LEU A 71 -7.30 1.07 -8.04
C LEU A 71 -8.82 1.12 -7.83
N THR A 72 -9.42 0.02 -7.40
CA THR A 72 -10.89 -0.10 -7.37
C THR A 72 -11.51 0.21 -6.02
N ARG A 73 -10.78 0.00 -4.92
CA ARG A 73 -11.15 0.34 -3.54
C ARG A 73 -9.97 0.95 -2.76
N PRO A 74 -9.37 2.05 -3.24
CA PRO A 74 -8.23 2.69 -2.56
C PRO A 74 -8.59 3.10 -1.12
N ASP A 75 -9.86 3.42 -0.87
CA ASP A 75 -10.40 3.73 0.46
C ASP A 75 -10.20 2.56 1.44
N VAL A 76 -10.37 1.32 0.99
CA VAL A 76 -10.19 0.13 1.84
C VAL A 76 -8.72 -0.07 2.18
N ILE A 77 -7.84 0.02 1.18
CA ILE A 77 -6.40 -0.21 1.36
C ILE A 77 -5.79 0.88 2.24
N GLU A 78 -6.11 2.15 2.00
CA GLU A 78 -5.61 3.26 2.82
C GLU A 78 -6.10 3.14 4.27
N ASN A 79 -7.36 2.77 4.50
CA ASN A 79 -7.87 2.52 5.85
C ASN A 79 -7.13 1.37 6.56
N ILE A 80 -6.79 0.28 5.88
CA ILE A 80 -6.02 -0.82 6.48
C ILE A 80 -4.63 -0.35 6.90
N HIS A 81 -3.95 0.47 6.08
CA HIS A 81 -2.68 1.08 6.50
C HIS A 81 -2.86 1.94 7.75
N HIS A 82 -3.92 2.76 7.80
CA HIS A 82 -4.19 3.58 8.99
C HIS A 82 -4.43 2.73 10.24
N GLU A 83 -5.17 1.62 10.14
CA GLU A 83 -5.43 0.72 11.27
C GLU A 83 -4.13 0.09 11.82
N TYR A 84 -3.20 -0.32 10.96
CA TYR A 84 -1.90 -0.83 11.40
C TYR A 84 -1.03 0.26 12.04
N LEU A 85 -1.00 1.45 11.45
CA LEU A 85 -0.27 2.59 12.00
C LEU A 85 -0.84 3.05 13.35
N GLU A 86 -2.17 2.97 13.53
CA GLU A 86 -2.85 3.22 14.79
C GLU A 86 -2.53 2.17 15.84
N ALA A 87 -2.49 0.89 15.44
CA ALA A 87 -2.06 -0.21 16.30
C ALA A 87 -0.57 -0.14 16.67
N GLY A 88 0.20 0.75 16.04
CA GLY A 88 1.58 1.05 16.39
C GLY A 88 2.63 0.51 15.44
N SER A 89 2.29 0.16 14.20
CA SER A 89 3.29 -0.16 13.18
C SER A 89 4.17 1.05 12.85
N ASP A 90 5.47 0.80 12.68
CA ASP A 90 6.47 1.77 12.23
C ASP A 90 6.76 1.64 10.74
N ILE A 91 6.63 0.43 10.21
CA ILE A 91 6.83 0.09 8.81
C ILE A 91 5.53 -0.52 8.32
N ILE A 92 5.00 0.01 7.23
CA ILE A 92 3.87 -0.59 6.50
C ILE A 92 4.34 -1.11 5.15
N GLU A 93 3.84 -2.28 4.76
CA GLU A 93 4.09 -2.85 3.45
C GLU A 93 3.13 -2.28 2.40
N THR A 94 3.57 -2.11 1.16
CA THR A 94 2.67 -1.82 0.04
C THR A 94 1.79 -3.02 -0.28
N ASN A 95 0.56 -2.79 -0.75
CA ASN A 95 -0.31 -3.86 -1.26
C ASN A 95 0.12 -4.29 -2.68
N THR A 96 1.29 -4.93 -2.78
CA THR A 96 1.96 -5.28 -4.04
C THR A 96 2.54 -6.69 -4.05
N PHE A 97 2.06 -7.57 -3.15
CA PHE A 97 2.61 -8.92 -3.03
C PHE A 97 2.50 -9.70 -4.36
N ASN A 98 1.37 -9.58 -5.07
CA ASN A 98 1.16 -10.18 -6.40
C ASN A 98 1.27 -9.15 -7.52
N GLY A 99 1.94 -8.02 -7.28
CA GLY A 99 2.14 -6.93 -8.23
C GLY A 99 3.17 -7.26 -9.31
N THR A 100 3.12 -8.46 -9.89
CA THR A 100 4.01 -8.93 -10.96
C THR A 100 3.20 -9.37 -12.17
N SER A 101 3.80 -9.33 -13.37
CA SER A 101 3.11 -9.79 -14.58
C SER A 101 2.80 -11.29 -14.57
N VAL A 102 3.53 -12.09 -13.79
CA VAL A 102 3.29 -13.53 -13.68
C VAL A 102 2.00 -13.77 -12.89
N SER A 103 1.88 -13.18 -11.70
CA SER A 103 0.70 -13.36 -10.85
C SER A 103 -0.55 -12.68 -11.44
N GLN A 104 -0.37 -11.51 -12.08
CA GLN A 104 -1.48 -10.80 -12.73
C GLN A 104 -1.98 -11.48 -14.01
N ALA A 105 -1.24 -12.46 -14.55
CA ALA A 105 -1.68 -13.25 -15.70
C ALA A 105 -2.88 -14.14 -15.38
N ASP A 106 -3.08 -14.54 -14.13
CA ASP A 106 -4.28 -15.30 -13.71
C ASP A 106 -5.55 -14.45 -13.92
N TYR A 107 -5.44 -13.14 -13.67
CA TYR A 107 -6.52 -12.17 -13.80
C TYR A 107 -6.57 -11.46 -15.16
N GLY A 108 -5.57 -11.63 -16.03
CA GLY A 108 -5.50 -10.93 -17.32
C GLY A 108 -5.20 -9.43 -17.20
N LEU A 109 -4.40 -9.07 -16.19
CA LEU A 109 -4.10 -7.68 -15.80
C LEU A 109 -2.61 -7.35 -15.91
N GLU A 110 -1.84 -8.11 -16.70
CA GLU A 110 -0.39 -7.93 -16.85
C GLU A 110 -0.01 -6.52 -17.31
N ALA A 111 -0.86 -5.90 -18.14
CA ALA A 111 -0.64 -4.57 -18.70
C ALA A 111 -0.68 -3.44 -17.66
N ILE A 112 -1.29 -3.66 -16.49
CA ILE A 112 -1.46 -2.63 -15.46
C ILE A 112 -0.54 -2.82 -14.24
N VAL A 113 0.36 -3.80 -14.27
CA VAL A 113 1.26 -4.13 -13.14
C VAL A 113 2.04 -2.91 -12.62
N TYR A 114 2.59 -2.09 -13.52
CA TYR A 114 3.31 -0.89 -13.12
C TYR A 114 2.39 0.11 -12.40
N GLU A 115 1.18 0.29 -12.91
CA GLU A 115 0.17 1.17 -12.33
C GLU A 115 -0.23 0.70 -10.92
N LEU A 116 -0.48 -0.60 -10.74
CA LEU A 116 -0.77 -1.21 -9.44
C LEU A 116 0.32 -0.88 -8.40
N ASN A 117 1.58 -1.09 -8.76
CA ASN A 117 2.70 -0.83 -7.86
C ASN A 117 2.85 0.66 -7.49
N VAL A 118 2.67 1.55 -8.47
CA VAL A 118 2.76 3.00 -8.24
C VAL A 118 1.64 3.48 -7.33
N GLU A 119 0.40 3.05 -7.57
CA GLU A 119 -0.74 3.47 -6.73
C GLU A 119 -0.67 2.88 -5.33
N ALA A 120 -0.25 1.62 -5.19
CA ALA A 120 0.00 1.01 -3.89
C ALA A 120 1.04 1.80 -3.08
N ALA A 121 2.16 2.17 -3.72
CA ALA A 121 3.20 2.96 -3.07
C ALA A 121 2.71 4.36 -2.68
N ARG A 122 1.87 4.99 -3.50
CA ARG A 122 1.24 6.29 -3.20
C ARG A 122 0.32 6.20 -1.98
N LEU A 123 -0.56 5.20 -1.92
CA LEU A 123 -1.46 4.95 -0.79
C LEU A 123 -0.69 4.79 0.52
N ALA A 124 0.28 3.87 0.54
CA ALA A 124 1.11 3.64 1.72
C ALA A 124 1.89 4.90 2.13
N LYS A 125 2.46 5.64 1.16
CA LYS A 125 3.22 6.87 1.47
C LYS A 125 2.33 7.99 2.02
N ARG A 126 1.09 8.14 1.55
CA ARG A 126 0.13 9.09 2.12
C ARG A 126 -0.17 8.77 3.57
N ALA A 127 -0.53 7.51 3.86
CA ALA A 127 -0.79 7.06 5.22
C ALA A 127 0.44 7.28 6.13
N SER A 128 1.63 6.90 5.68
CA SER A 128 2.87 7.06 6.46
C SER A 128 3.21 8.53 6.72
N THR A 129 2.96 9.41 5.75
CA THR A 129 3.18 10.86 5.88
C THR A 129 2.23 11.49 6.89
N VAL A 130 0.93 11.14 6.83
CA VAL A 130 -0.07 11.60 7.80
C VAL A 130 0.34 11.20 9.22
N TRP A 131 0.70 9.94 9.45
CA TRP A 131 1.07 9.45 10.78
C TRP A 131 2.39 10.04 11.28
N THR A 132 3.40 10.16 10.41
CA THR A 132 4.66 10.86 10.73
C THR A 132 4.39 12.30 11.17
N GLY A 133 3.49 13.02 10.47
CA GLY A 133 3.10 14.37 10.88
C GLY A 133 2.42 14.44 12.25
N ARG A 134 1.70 13.40 12.66
CA ARG A 134 1.05 13.32 13.99
C ARG A 134 2.05 13.11 15.13
N THR A 135 3.11 12.33 14.90
CA THR A 135 4.18 12.13 15.90
C THR A 135 5.55 12.18 15.21
N PRO A 136 6.11 13.40 14.98
CA PRO A 136 7.32 13.60 14.18
C PRO A 136 8.58 12.93 14.72
N ASP A 137 8.65 12.68 16.03
CA ASP A 137 9.69 11.94 16.72
C ASP A 137 9.69 10.43 16.40
N ARG A 138 8.61 9.95 15.76
CA ARG A 138 8.41 8.56 15.37
C ARG A 138 8.09 8.48 13.87
N PRO A 139 9.09 8.61 12.98
CA PRO A 139 8.84 8.52 11.53
C PRO A 139 8.31 7.15 11.12
N ARG A 140 7.42 7.12 10.11
CA ARG A 140 6.87 5.90 9.51
C ARG A 140 7.53 5.63 8.17
N PHE A 141 7.81 4.36 7.92
CA PHE A 141 8.47 3.90 6.71
C PHE A 141 7.50 3.06 5.87
N VAL A 142 7.78 3.01 4.57
CA VAL A 142 7.04 2.18 3.62
C VAL A 142 8.02 1.16 3.06
N ALA A 143 7.65 -0.11 3.12
CA ALA A 143 8.37 -1.21 2.48
C ALA A 143 7.63 -1.62 1.20
N GLY A 144 8.36 -1.66 0.08
CA GLY A 144 7.82 -2.20 -1.16
C GLY A 144 7.75 -3.72 -1.08
N ALA A 145 6.56 -4.29 -0.94
CA ALA A 145 6.38 -5.73 -0.90
C ALA A 145 6.60 -6.34 -2.29
N ILE A 146 7.41 -7.39 -2.37
CA ILE A 146 7.65 -8.17 -3.59
C ILE A 146 7.43 -9.63 -3.22
N GLY A 147 6.29 -10.18 -3.60
CA GLY A 147 5.99 -11.59 -3.40
C GLY A 147 6.74 -12.50 -4.39
N PRO A 148 6.73 -13.83 -4.14
CA PRO A 148 7.14 -14.80 -5.13
C PRO A 148 6.16 -14.76 -6.32
N THR A 149 6.59 -15.29 -7.48
CA THR A 149 5.77 -15.22 -8.68
C THR A 149 4.61 -16.20 -8.68
N ASN A 150 4.71 -17.35 -7.99
CA ASN A 150 3.68 -18.39 -7.77
C ASN A 150 3.93 -19.12 -6.45
#